data_AF-A0A544VRR9-F1
#
_entry.id   AF-A0A544VRR9-F1
#
_cell.length_a   1.000
_cell.length_b   1.000
_cell.length_c   1.000
_cell.angle_alpha   90.00
_cell.angle_beta   90.00
_cell.angle_gamma   90.00
#
_symmetry.space_group_name_H-M   'P 1'
#
loop_
_entity.id
_entity.type
_entity.pdbx_description
1 polymer ?
#
loop_
_entity_poly.entity_id
_entity_poly.type
_entity_poly.pdbx_seq_one_letter_code
_entity_poly.pdbx_strand_id
1 'polypeptide(L)'
;RCRDLTCRFPGCKVPATNCDVDHTIPWPCGPTAASNLKCLCRKHHLLKTFWGGQSGWRDEQFDDGTVVWTAPDGRTHTTTPGSRLLFPELSAPTATVLATRVPTAHTAGLTMPRRKTTRAQDRARRIQRERELDDSYPKSACAT
;
A
#
# COMPACT_ATOMS: atom_id res chain seq x y z
N ARG A 1 8.48 -2.06 -6.26
CA ARG A 1 8.78 -0.79 -6.97
C ARG A 1 9.38 -1.03 -8.36
N CYS A 2 10.43 -1.84 -8.52
CA CYS A 2 11.03 -2.19 -9.82
C CYS A 2 10.01 -2.69 -10.87
N ARG A 3 9.05 -3.52 -10.46
CA ARG A 3 7.97 -4.00 -11.35
C ARG A 3 7.15 -2.87 -11.98
N ASP A 4 6.81 -1.86 -11.18
CA ASP A 4 5.80 -0.87 -11.57
C ASP A 4 6.39 0.27 -12.40
N LEU A 5 7.66 0.63 -12.16
CA LEU A 5 8.44 1.75 -12.73
C LEU A 5 7.86 3.15 -12.52
N THR A 6 6.55 3.33 -12.61
CA THR A 6 5.82 4.56 -12.34
C THR A 6 4.61 4.32 -11.44
N CYS A 7 3.99 5.41 -11.00
CA CYS A 7 2.68 5.38 -10.37
C CYS A 7 1.68 4.60 -11.24
N ARG A 8 0.88 3.75 -10.60
CA ARG A 8 -0.05 2.82 -11.23
C ARG A 8 -1.45 3.37 -11.44
N PHE A 9 -1.71 4.60 -11.00
CA PHE A 9 -2.93 5.34 -11.34
C PHE A 9 -2.95 5.70 -12.83
N PRO A 10 -4.12 5.66 -13.52
CA PRO A 10 -4.21 5.90 -14.95
C PRO A 10 -3.56 7.22 -15.39
N GLY A 11 -2.67 7.15 -16.39
CA GLY A 11 -1.98 8.30 -16.99
C GLY A 11 -0.89 8.96 -16.14
N CYS A 12 -0.66 8.51 -14.90
CA CYS A 12 0.36 9.13 -14.05
C CYS A 12 1.78 8.63 -14.39
N LYS A 13 2.72 9.56 -14.59
CA LYS A 13 4.12 9.27 -14.95
C LYS A 13 5.13 9.47 -13.80
N VAL A 14 4.65 9.73 -12.58
CA VAL A 14 5.55 9.91 -11.42
C VAL A 14 6.39 8.63 -11.22
N PRO A 15 7.71 8.71 -11.07
CA PRO A 15 8.55 7.52 -10.93
C PRO A 15 8.23 6.74 -9.65
N ALA A 16 8.33 5.42 -9.69
CA ALA A 16 8.02 4.52 -8.58
C ALA A 16 8.91 4.77 -7.34
N THR A 17 10.09 5.37 -7.52
CA THR A 17 10.96 5.81 -6.42
C THR A 17 10.32 6.89 -5.54
N ASN A 18 9.43 7.70 -6.11
CA ASN A 18 8.65 8.73 -5.42
C ASN A 18 7.23 8.27 -5.04
N CYS A 19 6.98 6.96 -5.10
CA CYS A 19 5.67 6.37 -4.82
C CYS A 19 5.66 5.59 -3.51
N ASP A 20 4.54 5.68 -2.80
CA ASP A 20 4.20 4.77 -1.71
C ASP A 20 3.89 3.38 -2.28
N VAL A 21 4.14 2.33 -1.51
CA VAL A 21 3.72 0.96 -1.83
C VAL A 21 2.36 0.74 -1.17
N ASP A 22 1.32 0.72 -1.99
CA ASP A 22 -0.07 0.75 -1.57
C ASP A 22 -0.74 -0.62 -1.76
N HIS A 23 -1.49 -1.06 -0.74
CA HIS A 23 -2.26 -2.29 -0.78
C HIS A 23 -3.58 -2.10 -1.54
N THR A 24 -3.95 -2.99 -2.45
CA THR A 24 -5.29 -3.03 -3.06
C THR A 24 -6.33 -3.44 -2.02
N ILE A 25 -6.13 -4.58 -1.38
CA ILE A 25 -6.87 -5.00 -0.19
C ILE A 25 -6.07 -4.54 1.03
N PRO A 26 -6.54 -3.52 1.77
CA PRO A 26 -5.76 -2.91 2.84
C PRO A 26 -5.47 -3.89 3.98
N TRP A 27 -4.33 -3.69 4.65
CA TRP A 27 -4.03 -4.38 5.90
C TRP A 27 -5.05 -3.96 6.99
N PRO A 28 -5.50 -4.86 7.88
CA PRO A 28 -5.10 -6.27 8.03
C PRO A 28 -5.92 -7.25 7.17
N CYS A 29 -6.83 -6.76 6.31
CA CYS A 29 -7.74 -7.61 5.54
C CYS A 29 -7.04 -8.36 4.40
N GLY A 30 -5.95 -7.81 3.87
CA GLY A 30 -5.11 -8.42 2.83
C GLY A 30 -3.63 -8.56 3.24
N PRO A 31 -2.91 -9.53 2.67
CA PRO A 31 -1.50 -9.76 2.91
C PRO A 31 -0.62 -8.70 2.23
N THR A 32 0.60 -8.51 2.75
CA THR A 32 1.66 -7.78 2.06
C THR A 32 2.32 -8.69 1.03
N ALA A 33 1.73 -8.76 -0.16
CA ALA A 33 2.17 -9.62 -1.27
C ALA A 33 2.28 -8.83 -2.58
N ALA A 34 3.14 -9.26 -3.51
CA ALA A 34 3.34 -8.55 -4.78
C ALA A 34 2.04 -8.33 -5.57
N SER A 35 1.15 -9.32 -5.59
CA SER A 35 -0.18 -9.26 -6.21
C SER A 35 -1.20 -8.39 -5.47
N ASN A 36 -0.91 -7.98 -4.22
CA ASN A 36 -1.75 -7.03 -3.47
C ASN A 36 -1.14 -5.63 -3.39
N LEU A 37 0.07 -5.43 -3.90
CA LEU A 37 0.81 -4.17 -3.77
C LEU A 37 0.97 -3.49 -5.12
N LYS A 38 0.90 -2.16 -5.13
CA LYS A 38 1.19 -1.32 -6.30
C LYS A 38 1.78 0.02 -5.90
N CYS A 39 2.55 0.63 -6.79
CA CYS A 39 3.15 1.93 -6.56
C CYS A 39 2.13 3.03 -6.83
N LEU A 40 1.85 3.87 -5.84
CA LEU A 40 1.06 5.10 -6.02
C LEU A 40 1.84 6.31 -5.53
N CYS A 41 1.87 7.37 -6.33
CA CYS A 41 2.43 8.63 -5.85
C CYS A 41 1.57 9.16 -4.68
N ARG A 42 2.13 10.04 -3.85
CA ARG A 42 1.44 10.51 -2.65
C ARG A 42 0.03 11.05 -2.93
N LYS A 43 -0.14 11.80 -4.04
CA LYS A 43 -1.45 12.31 -4.49
C LYS A 43 -2.46 11.18 -4.73
N HIS A 44 -2.10 10.16 -5.50
CA HIS A 44 -3.02 9.08 -5.87
C HIS A 44 -3.23 8.07 -4.75
N HIS A 45 -2.23 7.84 -3.90
CA HIS A 45 -2.43 7.08 -2.67
C HIS A 45 -3.50 7.76 -1.80
N LEU A 46 -3.39 9.07 -1.58
CA LEU A 46 -4.39 9.84 -0.84
C LEU A 46 -5.76 9.84 -1.50
N LEU A 47 -5.82 9.97 -2.82
CA LEU A 47 -7.05 9.88 -3.59
C LEU A 47 -7.77 8.54 -3.33
N LYS A 48 -7.05 7.43 -3.41
CA LYS A 48 -7.59 6.09 -3.13
C LYS A 48 -8.01 5.93 -1.67
N THR A 49 -7.22 6.43 -0.73
CA THR A 49 -7.54 6.30 0.71
C THR A 49 -8.79 7.09 1.10
N PHE A 50 -8.93 8.33 0.65
CA PHE A 50 -9.94 9.27 1.17
C PHE A 50 -11.12 9.50 0.22
N TRP A 51 -10.94 9.21 -1.07
CA TRP A 51 -11.99 9.29 -2.08
C TRP A 51 -12.09 7.97 -2.86
N GLY A 52 -11.92 6.86 -2.15
CA GLY A 52 -12.17 5.51 -2.65
C GLY A 52 -13.55 4.99 -2.25
N GLY A 53 -13.95 3.84 -2.83
CA GLY A 53 -15.17 3.12 -2.46
C GLY A 53 -16.32 3.28 -3.46
N GLN A 54 -17.55 3.05 -3.01
CA GLN A 54 -18.73 2.99 -3.89
C GLN A 54 -19.00 4.33 -4.62
N SER A 55 -18.81 5.46 -3.93
CA SER A 55 -18.97 6.82 -4.48
C SER A 55 -17.67 7.45 -4.99
N GLY A 56 -16.57 6.68 -5.01
CA GLY A 56 -15.23 7.16 -5.34
C GLY A 56 -14.50 6.23 -6.31
N TRP A 57 -13.17 6.32 -6.30
CA TRP A 57 -12.32 5.43 -7.07
C TRP A 57 -12.31 4.02 -6.49
N ARG A 58 -12.31 3.01 -7.35
CA ARG A 58 -12.11 1.60 -6.96
C ARG A 58 -11.00 0.99 -7.77
N ASP A 59 -10.34 0.00 -7.20
CA ASP A 59 -9.27 -0.73 -7.84
C ASP A 59 -9.40 -2.22 -7.57
N GLU A 60 -9.18 -3.00 -8.63
CA GLU A 60 -9.02 -4.44 -8.59
C GLU A 60 -7.65 -4.77 -9.16
N GLN A 61 -6.89 -5.62 -8.47
CA GLN A 61 -5.54 -6.01 -8.88
C GLN A 61 -5.45 -7.51 -9.07
N PHE A 62 -4.92 -7.91 -10.23
CA PHE A 62 -4.69 -9.30 -10.59
C PHE A 62 -3.29 -9.77 -10.18
N ASP A 63 -3.09 -11.09 -10.19
CA ASP A 63 -1.86 -11.75 -9.76
C ASP A 63 -0.63 -11.36 -10.60
N ASP A 64 -0.82 -10.98 -11.86
CA ASP A 64 0.20 -10.46 -12.80
C ASP A 64 0.53 -8.96 -12.59
N GLY A 65 -0.12 -8.30 -11.63
CA GLY A 65 0.06 -6.88 -11.33
C GLY A 65 -0.72 -5.91 -12.23
N THR A 66 -1.59 -6.42 -13.11
CA THR A 66 -2.59 -5.61 -13.81
C THR A 66 -3.57 -5.03 -12.81
N VAL A 67 -3.88 -3.73 -12.95
CA VAL A 67 -4.83 -3.04 -12.09
C VAL A 67 -5.94 -2.46 -12.96
N VAL A 68 -7.17 -2.82 -12.65
CA VAL A 68 -8.39 -2.22 -13.21
C VAL A 68 -8.89 -1.18 -12.23
N TRP A 69 -8.82 0.08 -12.66
CA TRP A 69 -9.37 1.21 -11.93
C TRP A 69 -10.78 1.49 -12.41
N THR A 70 -11.72 1.72 -11.51
CA THR A 70 -13.04 2.24 -11.81
C THR A 70 -13.16 3.66 -11.27
N ALA A 71 -13.43 4.61 -12.16
CA ALA A 71 -13.68 5.99 -11.82
C ALA A 71 -15.04 6.16 -11.10
N PRO A 72 -15.27 7.28 -10.39
CA PRO A 72 -16.54 7.53 -9.70
C PRO A 72 -17.78 7.50 -10.61
N ASP A 73 -17.61 7.80 -11.90
CA ASP A 73 -18.67 7.77 -12.91
C ASP A 73 -18.79 6.41 -13.63
N GLY A 74 -18.08 5.39 -13.15
CA GLY A 74 -18.17 4.01 -13.64
C GLY A 74 -17.21 3.68 -14.80
N ARG A 75 -16.50 4.66 -15.38
CA ARG A 75 -15.52 4.37 -16.44
C ARG A 75 -14.36 3.53 -15.90
N THR A 76 -13.90 2.56 -16.69
CA THR A 76 -12.79 1.68 -16.31
C THR A 76 -11.50 2.04 -17.03
N HIS A 77 -10.38 1.88 -16.34
CA HIS A 77 -9.04 2.10 -16.86
C HIS A 77 -8.12 0.97 -16.44
N THR A 78 -7.55 0.27 -17.41
CA THR A 78 -6.58 -0.80 -17.15
C THR A 78 -5.17 -0.25 -17.20
N THR A 79 -4.36 -0.61 -16.21
CA THR A 79 -2.93 -0.31 -16.20
C THR A 79 -2.15 -1.60 -16.02
N THR A 80 -1.03 -1.75 -16.72
CA THR A 80 -0.11 -2.91 -16.60
C THR A 80 1.27 -2.46 -16.14
N PRO A 81 2.03 -3.27 -15.37
CA PRO A 81 3.27 -2.79 -14.78
C PRO A 81 4.23 -2.24 -15.84
N GLY A 82 4.92 -1.13 -15.55
CA GLY A 82 5.78 -0.48 -16.55
C GLY A 82 6.93 -1.37 -17.03
N SER A 83 7.34 -2.34 -16.20
CA SER A 83 8.35 -3.32 -16.56
C SER A 83 7.86 -4.41 -17.51
N ARG A 84 6.56 -4.57 -17.75
CA ARG A 84 5.97 -5.73 -18.47
C ARG A 84 6.62 -6.04 -19.82
N LEU A 85 7.05 -5.02 -20.57
CA LEU A 85 7.68 -5.20 -21.88
C LEU A 85 9.19 -5.46 -21.81
N LEU A 86 9.87 -4.92 -20.79
CA LEU A 86 11.34 -4.99 -20.67
C LEU A 86 11.81 -6.14 -19.78
N PHE A 87 11.01 -6.47 -18.77
CA PHE A 87 11.27 -7.45 -17.72
C PHE A 87 9.95 -8.21 -17.39
N PRO A 88 9.40 -9.00 -18.34
CA PRO A 88 8.12 -9.68 -18.18
C PRO A 88 8.07 -10.60 -16.94
N GLU A 89 9.21 -11.16 -16.54
CA GLU A 89 9.37 -12.00 -15.35
C GLU A 89 9.00 -11.26 -14.05
N LEU A 90 9.17 -9.93 -13.98
CA LEU A 90 8.74 -9.14 -12.82
C LEU A 90 7.22 -9.01 -12.73
N SER A 91 6.52 -9.28 -13.83
CA SER A 91 5.05 -9.30 -13.93
C SER A 91 4.49 -10.73 -13.97
N ALA A 92 5.31 -11.74 -13.66
CA ALA A 92 4.82 -13.10 -13.55
C ALA A 92 3.74 -13.19 -12.44
N PRO A 93 2.63 -13.89 -12.69
CA PRO A 93 1.61 -14.14 -11.68
C PRO A 93 2.21 -14.68 -10.39
N THR A 94 1.93 -14.03 -9.26
CA THR A 94 2.44 -14.50 -7.95
C THR A 94 1.41 -15.38 -7.25
N ALA A 95 0.34 -14.79 -6.71
CA ALA A 95 -0.74 -15.50 -6.06
C ALA A 95 -2.01 -14.66 -6.10
N THR A 96 -3.16 -15.28 -6.33
CA THR A 96 -4.44 -14.61 -6.18
C THR A 96 -4.65 -14.24 -4.71
N VAL A 97 -4.91 -12.96 -4.45
CA VAL A 97 -5.09 -12.46 -3.10
C VAL A 97 -6.58 -12.32 -2.81
N LEU A 98 -7.03 -12.97 -1.73
CA LEU A 98 -8.40 -12.86 -1.25
C LEU A 98 -8.44 -12.05 0.04
N ALA A 99 -9.46 -11.20 0.17
CA ALA A 99 -9.71 -10.50 1.42
C ALA A 99 -10.18 -11.51 2.47
N THR A 100 -9.58 -11.45 3.66
CA THR A 100 -10.01 -12.26 4.82
C THR A 100 -11.22 -11.68 5.54
N ARG A 101 -11.44 -10.37 5.39
CA ARG A 101 -12.52 -9.59 6.01
C ARG A 101 -12.89 -8.42 5.10
N VAL A 102 -14.07 -7.83 5.34
CA VAL A 102 -14.48 -6.58 4.69
C VAL A 102 -13.64 -5.44 5.27
N PRO A 103 -12.88 -4.69 4.45
CA PRO A 103 -12.18 -3.51 4.90
C PRO A 103 -13.13 -2.46 5.47
N THR A 104 -12.77 -1.88 6.61
CA THR A 104 -13.48 -0.70 7.11
C THR A 104 -13.25 0.45 6.14
N ALA A 105 -14.33 1.06 5.66
CA ALA A 105 -14.21 2.28 4.87
C ALA A 105 -13.54 3.36 5.71
N HIS A 106 -12.49 3.98 5.20
CA HIS A 106 -12.03 5.25 5.74
C HIS A 106 -13.16 6.24 5.53
N THR A 107 -13.73 6.75 6.63
CA THR A 107 -14.92 7.62 6.59
C THR A 107 -14.72 8.76 5.61
N ALA A 108 -15.67 8.90 4.68
CA ALA A 108 -15.68 9.93 3.66
C ALA A 108 -15.78 11.31 4.31
N GLY A 109 -14.64 12.00 4.35
CA GLY A 109 -14.52 13.39 4.73
C GLY A 109 -13.11 13.82 4.34
N LEU A 110 -13.00 14.89 3.55
CA LEU A 110 -11.73 15.47 3.08
C LEU A 110 -10.78 15.95 4.21
N THR A 111 -11.07 15.60 5.45
CA THR A 111 -10.26 15.95 6.60
C THR A 111 -9.09 14.98 6.69
N MET A 112 -7.97 15.38 6.09
CA MET A 112 -6.66 14.79 6.39
C MET A 112 -6.50 14.72 7.92
N PRO A 113 -6.32 13.53 8.52
CA PRO A 113 -6.08 13.43 9.94
C PRO A 113 -4.84 14.26 10.28
N ARG A 114 -4.99 15.32 11.08
CA ARG A 114 -3.83 16.06 11.58
C ARG A 114 -3.07 15.11 12.49
N ARG A 115 -1.82 14.82 12.12
CA ARG A 115 -0.96 13.95 12.90
C ARG A 115 -0.77 14.58 14.29
N LYS A 116 -1.18 13.87 15.34
CA LYS A 116 -1.06 14.36 16.74
C LYS A 116 0.38 14.33 17.25
N THR A 117 1.24 13.49 16.66
CA THR A 117 2.65 13.31 17.02
C THR A 117 3.56 13.60 15.83
N THR A 118 4.81 14.00 16.03
CA THR A 118 5.77 14.11 14.91
C THR A 118 6.38 12.75 14.58
N ARG A 119 6.97 12.58 13.37
CA ARG A 119 7.70 11.35 13.01
C ARG A 119 8.86 11.05 13.96
N ALA A 120 9.52 12.10 14.48
CA ALA A 120 10.59 11.97 15.45
C ALA A 120 10.06 11.42 16.79
N GLN A 121 8.90 11.90 17.25
CA GLN A 121 8.25 11.41 18.46
C GLN A 121 7.81 9.95 18.33
N ASP A 122 7.19 9.55 17.22
CA ASP A 122 6.82 8.15 16.97
C ASP A 122 8.06 7.24 16.97
N ARG A 123 9.15 7.67 16.31
CA ARG A 123 10.43 6.92 16.31
C ARG A 123 10.99 6.79 17.72
N ALA A 124 11.04 7.88 18.49
CA ALA A 124 11.55 7.87 19.86
C ALA A 124 10.72 6.94 20.75
N ARG A 125 9.38 6.98 20.65
CA ARG A 125 8.49 6.07 21.37
C ARG A 125 8.71 4.61 20.99
N ARG A 126 8.94 4.32 19.71
CA ARG A 126 9.22 2.95 19.25
C ARG A 126 10.53 2.43 19.85
N ILE A 127 11.60 3.22 19.77
CA ILE A 127 12.92 2.88 20.36
C ILE A 127 12.79 2.67 21.87
N GLN A 128 12.07 3.55 22.56
CA GLN A 128 11.89 3.45 24.01
C GLN A 128 11.11 2.20 24.39
N ARG A 129 10.01 1.88 23.69
CA ARG A 129 9.27 0.63 23.89
C ARG A 129 10.15 -0.60 23.64
N GLU A 130 10.95 -0.58 22.57
CA GLU A 130 11.92 -1.67 22.28
C GLU A 130 12.92 -1.82 23.44
N ARG A 131 13.48 -0.72 23.96
CA ARG A 131 14.39 -0.74 25.13
C ARG A 131 13.73 -1.24 26.40
N GLU A 132 12.49 -0.84 26.68
CA GLU A 132 11.73 -1.30 27.84
C GLU A 132 11.45 -2.81 27.76
N LEU A 133 11.17 -3.33 26.55
CA LEU A 133 11.03 -4.77 26.33
C LEU A 133 12.34 -5.52 26.55
N ASP A 134 13.46 -4.99 26.05
CA ASP A 134 14.80 -5.58 26.23
C ASP A 134 15.23 -5.58 27.70
N ASP A 135 14.95 -4.50 28.46
CA ASP A 135 15.26 -4.43 29.89
C ASP A 135 14.29 -5.28 30.74
N SER A 136 13.09 -5.57 30.24
CA SER A 136 12.14 -6.50 30.87
C SER A 136 12.48 -7.98 30.64
N TYR A 137 13.37 -8.29 29.67
CA TYR A 137 13.90 -9.63 29.47
C TYR A 137 14.99 -9.91 30.54
N PRO A 138 14.87 -10.98 31.35
CA PRO A 138 15.84 -11.26 32.40
C PRO A 138 17.22 -11.56 31.81
N LYS A 139 18.22 -10.76 32.19
CA LYS A 139 19.64 -10.90 31.81
C LYS A 139 20.33 -12.10 32.49
N SER A 140 19.72 -13.29 32.51
CA SER A 140 20.25 -14.48 33.20
C SER A 140 20.67 -15.63 32.27
N ALA A 141 20.85 -15.41 30.96
CA ALA A 141 21.25 -16.46 30.02
C ALA A 141 22.70 -16.33 29.49
N CYS A 142 23.59 -15.64 30.19
CA CYS A 142 25.01 -15.63 29.84
C CYS A 142 25.90 -15.46 31.07
N ALA A 143 26.01 -16.53 31.86
CA ALA A 143 27.14 -16.75 32.76
C ALA A 143 27.40 -18.27 32.75
N THR A 144 28.34 -18.69 31.92
CA THR A 144 29.03 -19.98 32.02
C THR A 144 30.41 -19.69 32.59
#